data_AF-A0A851HM10-F1
#
_entry.id   AF-A0A851HM10-F1
#
_cell.length_a   1.000
_cell.length_b   1.000
_cell.length_c   1.000
_cell.angle_alpha   90.00
_cell.angle_beta   90.00
_cell.angle_gamma   90.00
#
_symmetry.space_group_name_H-M   'P 1'
#
loop_
_entity.id
_entity.type
_entity.pdbx_description
1 polymer ?
#
loop_
_entity_poly.entity_id
_entity_poly.type
_entity_poly.pdbx_seq_one_letter_code
_entity_poly.pdbx_strand_id
1 'polypeptide(L)'
;MRMFVDEVLDTFPHDLTFTGTDEGDYHIHAAATHCQADLLLTDDDPRDITTTENVHYDIICPDDFFVLVTKSAPPKMLYPIIKEQIAYWSKNPKHQQLDEALRRADCTEFAEIVRSALQRKALMSEI
;
A
#
# COMPACT_ATOMS: atom_id res chain seq x y z
N MET A 1 12.09 11.90 -3.49
CA MET A 1 10.74 11.58 -2.98
C MET A 1 9.65 12.34 -3.72
N ARG A 2 9.75 13.67 -3.91
CA ARG A 2 8.78 14.48 -4.69
C ARG A 2 8.60 14.15 -6.19
N MET A 3 9.38 13.23 -6.76
CA MET A 3 9.32 12.95 -8.20
C MET A 3 8.18 12.00 -8.61
N PHE A 4 7.51 11.38 -7.63
CA PHE A 4 6.39 10.45 -7.83
C PHE A 4 5.14 10.89 -7.04
N VAL A 5 5.08 12.18 -6.69
CA VAL A 5 3.96 12.78 -5.97
C VAL A 5 3.42 13.86 -6.87
N ASP A 6 2.21 13.66 -7.37
CA ASP A 6 1.56 14.60 -8.29
C ASP A 6 1.04 15.83 -7.54
N GLU A 7 0.57 15.64 -6.30
CA GLU A 7 -0.02 16.70 -5.49
C GLU A 7 0.38 16.55 -4.01
N VAL A 8 0.65 17.70 -3.37
CA VAL A 8 0.83 17.80 -1.92
C VAL A 8 -0.12 18.90 -1.45
N LEU A 9 -1.08 18.54 -0.60
CA LEU A 9 -2.01 19.50 -0.03
C LEU A 9 -1.40 20.17 1.21
N ASP A 10 -1.28 21.48 1.16
CA ASP A 10 -0.91 22.29 2.34
C ASP A 10 -2.12 22.52 3.27
N THR A 11 -3.34 22.47 2.73
CA THR A 11 -4.62 22.63 3.45
C THR A 11 -5.73 21.85 2.75
N PHE A 12 -6.78 21.49 3.47
CA PHE A 12 -7.99 20.84 2.94
C PHE A 12 -9.27 21.56 3.44
N PRO A 13 -10.41 21.37 2.75
CA PRO A 13 -11.69 21.94 3.18
C PRO A 13 -12.07 21.47 4.59
N HIS A 14 -12.81 22.30 5.34
CA HIS A 14 -13.27 21.99 6.71
C HIS A 14 -14.79 21.85 6.80
N ASP A 15 -15.49 21.93 5.67
CA ASP A 15 -16.94 21.97 5.54
C ASP A 15 -17.54 20.76 4.80
N LEU A 16 -16.71 19.76 4.47
CA LEU A 16 -17.19 18.50 3.90
C LEU A 16 -18.00 17.70 4.93
N THR A 17 -19.02 17.00 4.44
CA THR A 17 -19.77 16.05 5.25
C THR A 17 -18.90 14.83 5.50
N PHE A 18 -18.67 14.50 6.77
CA PHE A 18 -17.90 13.35 7.18
C PHE A 18 -18.76 12.41 8.02
N THR A 19 -18.72 11.12 7.68
CA THR A 19 -19.53 10.09 8.31
C THR A 19 -18.69 9.01 9.00
N GLY A 20 -17.37 9.16 8.98
CA GLY A 20 -16.44 8.21 9.57
C GLY A 20 -16.57 8.16 11.10
N THR A 21 -16.16 7.03 11.68
CA THR A 21 -16.22 6.79 13.13
C THR A 21 -15.08 7.44 13.90
N ASP A 22 -13.98 7.83 13.23
CA ASP A 22 -12.88 8.59 13.82
C ASP A 22 -12.84 10.01 13.27
N GLU A 23 -13.21 11.00 14.09
CA GLU A 23 -13.12 12.43 13.71
C GLU A 23 -11.70 12.85 13.35
N GLY A 24 -10.69 12.16 13.89
CA GLY A 24 -9.28 12.34 13.55
C GLY A 24 -9.01 12.13 12.06
N ASP A 25 -9.75 11.26 11.39
CA ASP A 25 -9.54 10.88 9.99
C ASP A 25 -10.28 11.75 8.98
N TYR A 26 -10.98 12.79 9.45
CA TYR A 26 -11.60 13.80 8.60
C TYR A 26 -10.65 14.32 7.52
N HIS A 27 -9.40 14.60 7.89
CA HIS A 27 -8.40 15.15 6.98
C HIS A 27 -8.07 14.20 5.82
N ILE A 28 -8.12 12.89 6.04
CA ILE A 28 -7.86 11.88 5.02
C ILE A 28 -9.03 11.85 4.03
N HIS A 29 -10.27 11.83 4.52
CA HIS A 29 -11.47 11.95 3.68
C HIS A 29 -11.47 13.25 2.86
N ALA A 30 -11.12 14.37 3.51
CA ALA A 30 -11.08 15.67 2.87
C ALA A 30 -10.00 15.75 1.78
N ALA A 31 -8.82 15.17 2.04
CA ALA A 31 -7.74 15.10 1.05
C ALA A 31 -8.15 14.22 -0.15
N ALA A 32 -8.67 13.01 0.09
CA ALA A 32 -9.12 12.12 -0.98
C ALA A 32 -10.25 12.75 -1.83
N THR A 33 -11.13 13.53 -1.19
CA THR A 33 -12.19 14.29 -1.87
C THR A 33 -11.66 15.46 -2.66
N HIS A 34 -10.77 16.26 -2.08
CA HIS A 34 -10.22 17.42 -2.77
C HIS A 34 -9.36 17.03 -3.97
N CYS A 35 -8.50 16.02 -3.82
CA CYS A 35 -7.64 15.52 -4.88
C CYS A 35 -8.36 14.64 -5.90
N GLN A 36 -9.66 14.36 -5.71
CA GLN A 36 -10.41 13.43 -6.57
C GLN A 36 -9.70 12.08 -6.70
N ALA A 37 -9.18 11.56 -5.59
CA ALA A 37 -8.49 10.28 -5.58
C ALA A 37 -9.45 9.17 -6.03
N ASP A 38 -8.95 8.23 -6.84
CA ASP A 38 -9.71 7.02 -7.18
C ASP A 38 -9.65 5.99 -6.03
N LEU A 39 -8.50 5.93 -5.34
CA LEU A 39 -8.21 4.98 -4.27
C LEU A 39 -7.70 5.69 -3.03
N LEU A 40 -8.22 5.32 -1.86
CA LEU A 40 -7.69 5.65 -0.54
C LEU A 40 -7.05 4.39 0.05
N LEU A 41 -5.72 4.38 0.12
CA LEU A 41 -4.93 3.26 0.63
C LEU A 41 -4.74 3.40 2.15
N THR A 42 -5.34 2.50 2.94
CA THR A 42 -5.15 2.44 4.39
C THR A 42 -5.33 1.01 4.92
N ASP A 43 -4.74 0.71 6.07
CA ASP A 43 -4.94 -0.53 6.83
C ASP A 43 -5.89 -0.32 8.04
N ASP A 44 -6.41 0.89 8.22
CA ASP A 44 -7.39 1.21 9.25
C ASP A 44 -8.77 0.64 8.89
N ASP A 45 -9.70 0.61 9.86
CA ASP A 45 -11.08 0.21 9.59
C ASP A 45 -11.71 1.20 8.59
N PRO A 46 -12.23 0.75 7.43
CA PRO A 46 -12.82 1.66 6.45
C PRO A 46 -13.92 2.57 7.03
N ARG A 47 -14.59 2.11 8.11
CA ARG A 47 -15.61 2.88 8.82
C ARG A 47 -15.06 4.09 9.54
N ASP A 48 -13.79 4.09 9.91
CA ASP A 48 -13.12 5.25 10.51
C ASP A 48 -13.06 6.42 9.52
N ILE A 49 -12.96 6.12 8.21
CA ILE A 49 -12.97 7.12 7.14
C ILE A 49 -14.39 7.47 6.68
N THR A 50 -15.26 6.49 6.47
CA THR A 50 -16.63 6.72 6.00
C THR A 50 -17.53 5.55 6.36
N THR A 51 -18.75 5.83 6.80
CA THR A 51 -19.79 4.81 7.00
C THR A 51 -20.78 4.74 5.85
N THR A 52 -20.54 5.51 4.77
CA THR A 52 -21.38 5.54 3.58
C THR A 52 -20.62 5.10 2.33
N GLU A 53 -21.34 4.38 1.46
CA GLU A 53 -20.90 3.98 0.12
C GLU A 53 -20.96 5.12 -0.91
N ASN A 54 -21.43 6.32 -0.52
CA ASN A 54 -21.65 7.45 -1.45
C ASN A 54 -20.41 8.36 -1.63
N VAL A 55 -19.22 7.91 -1.21
CA VAL A 55 -17.96 8.61 -1.53
C VAL A 55 -17.49 8.23 -2.94
N HIS A 56 -16.70 9.09 -3.60
CA HIS A 56 -16.24 8.85 -4.98
C HIS A 56 -14.97 8.00 -5.08
N TYR A 57 -14.30 7.70 -3.98
CA TYR A 57 -13.10 6.87 -3.93
C TYR A 57 -13.40 5.50 -3.31
N ASP A 58 -12.62 4.50 -3.69
CA ASP A 58 -12.63 3.19 -3.04
C ASP A 58 -11.56 3.14 -1.94
N ILE A 59 -11.91 2.58 -0.78
CA ILE A 59 -10.93 2.26 0.27
C ILE A 59 -10.34 0.89 -0.04
N ILE A 60 -9.02 0.79 -0.08
CA ILE A 60 -8.30 -0.45 -0.39
C ILE A 60 -7.19 -0.69 0.63
N CYS A 61 -7.02 -1.94 1.08
CA CYS A 61 -5.95 -2.29 2.01
C CYS A 61 -4.59 -2.45 1.30
N PRO A 62 -3.46 -2.35 2.03
CA PRO A 62 -2.13 -2.53 1.44
C PRO A 62 -1.93 -3.85 0.70
N ASP A 63 -2.43 -4.96 1.23
CA ASP A 63 -2.28 -6.28 0.60
C ASP A 63 -2.93 -6.30 -0.79
N ASP A 64 -4.21 -5.94 -0.85
CA ASP A 64 -5.00 -5.89 -2.08
C ASP A 64 -4.40 -4.92 -3.10
N PHE A 65 -3.94 -3.76 -2.64
CA PHE A 65 -3.30 -2.78 -3.50
C PHE A 65 -2.00 -3.31 -4.12
N PHE A 66 -1.11 -3.94 -3.33
CA PHE A 66 0.14 -4.47 -3.87
C PHE A 66 -0.08 -5.66 -4.80
N VAL A 67 -1.10 -6.48 -4.51
CA VAL A 67 -1.57 -7.55 -5.40
C VAL A 67 -2.07 -6.96 -6.72
N LEU A 68 -2.93 -5.94 -6.66
CA LEU A 68 -3.45 -5.23 -7.85
C LEU A 68 -2.31 -4.67 -8.69
N VAL A 69 -1.37 -3.94 -8.07
CA VAL A 69 -0.20 -3.38 -8.76
C VAL A 69 0.61 -4.49 -9.43
N THR A 70 0.82 -5.62 -8.76
CA THR A 70 1.60 -6.73 -9.31
C THR A 70 0.88 -7.43 -10.46
N LYS A 71 -0.45 -7.56 -10.40
CA LYS A 71 -1.27 -8.12 -11.49
C LYS A 71 -1.29 -7.20 -12.72
N SER A 72 -1.18 -5.90 -12.51
CA SER A 72 -1.19 -4.88 -13.57
C SER A 72 0.20 -4.58 -14.17
N ALA A 73 1.29 -4.89 -13.46
CA ALA A 73 2.65 -4.62 -13.89
C ALA A 73 3.35 -5.85 -14.54
N PRO A 74 4.31 -5.64 -15.47
CA PRO A 74 5.14 -6.73 -15.98
C PRO A 74 5.90 -7.44 -14.83
N PRO A 75 5.89 -8.79 -14.75
CA PRO A 75 6.52 -9.53 -13.64
C PRO A 75 8.01 -9.20 -13.39
N LYS A 76 8.72 -8.77 -14.44
CA LYS A 76 10.13 -8.34 -14.36
C LYS A 76 10.37 -7.11 -13.49
N MET A 77 9.35 -6.30 -13.22
CA MET A 77 9.48 -5.07 -12.42
C MET A 77 9.48 -5.34 -10.91
N LEU A 78 8.91 -6.46 -10.47
CA LEU A 78 8.80 -6.80 -9.05
C LEU A 78 10.17 -7.12 -8.43
N TYR A 79 11.02 -7.84 -9.17
CA TYR A 79 12.28 -8.35 -8.62
C TYR A 79 13.28 -7.23 -8.20
N PRO A 80 13.51 -6.18 -9.00
CA PRO A 80 14.32 -5.03 -8.57
C PRO A 80 13.84 -4.43 -7.25
N ILE A 81 12.52 -4.27 -7.07
CA ILE A 81 11.91 -3.71 -5.86
C ILE A 81 12.15 -4.62 -4.65
N ILE A 82 11.91 -5.93 -4.80
CA ILE A 82 12.19 -6.93 -3.76
C ILE A 82 13.67 -6.87 -3.35
N LYS A 83 14.59 -6.79 -4.32
CA LYS A 83 16.03 -6.72 -4.06
C LYS A 83 16.40 -5.46 -3.28
N GLU A 84 15.82 -4.31 -3.62
CA GLU A 84 16.05 -3.05 -2.91
C GLU A 84 15.52 -3.11 -1.47
N GLN A 85 14.33 -3.66 -1.26
CA GLN A 85 13.77 -3.85 0.08
C GLN A 85 14.63 -4.77 0.94
N ILE A 86 15.08 -5.91 0.40
CA ILE A 86 16.01 -6.80 1.12
C ILE A 86 17.31 -6.07 1.45
N ALA A 87 17.89 -5.34 0.50
CA ALA A 87 19.13 -4.61 0.73
C ALA A 87 18.99 -3.53 1.80
N TYR A 88 17.86 -2.80 1.80
CA TYR A 88 17.55 -1.80 2.81
C TYR A 88 17.43 -2.42 4.20
N TRP A 89 16.60 -3.45 4.35
CA TRP A 89 16.32 -4.07 5.64
C TRP A 89 17.48 -4.92 6.16
N SER A 90 18.34 -5.47 5.30
CA SER A 90 19.51 -6.26 5.72
C SER A 90 20.49 -5.51 6.63
N LYS A 91 20.46 -4.17 6.59
CA LYS A 91 21.24 -3.29 7.46
C LYS A 91 20.78 -3.35 8.93
N ASN A 92 19.57 -3.84 9.20
CA ASN A 92 19.06 -4.05 10.54
C ASN A 92 19.41 -5.48 11.00
N PRO A 93 20.16 -5.68 12.10
CA PRO A 93 20.55 -7.02 12.55
C PRO A 93 19.37 -7.91 12.99
N LYS A 94 18.18 -7.33 13.23
CA LYS A 94 16.95 -8.05 13.57
C LYS A 94 15.98 -8.18 12.39
N HIS A 95 16.45 -7.93 11.16
CA HIS A 95 15.59 -8.03 9.99
C HIS A 95 15.07 -9.46 9.80
N GLN A 96 13.83 -9.54 9.32
CA GLN A 96 13.20 -10.78 8.91
C GLN A 96 13.35 -10.95 7.40
N GLN A 97 13.05 -12.15 6.91
CA GLN A 97 12.84 -12.33 5.47
C GLN A 97 11.66 -11.46 5.02
N LEU A 98 11.74 -10.93 3.81
CA LEU A 98 10.79 -9.91 3.34
C LEU A 98 9.35 -10.44 3.30
N ASP A 99 9.14 -11.67 2.83
CA ASP A 99 7.80 -12.28 2.81
C ASP A 99 7.25 -12.49 4.24
N GLU A 100 8.10 -12.86 5.20
CA GLU A 100 7.67 -13.00 6.59
C GLU A 100 7.32 -11.65 7.24
N ALA A 101 8.08 -10.61 6.94
CA ALA A 101 7.77 -9.25 7.39
C ALA A 101 6.42 -8.77 6.81
N LEU A 102 6.12 -9.11 5.56
CA LEU A 102 4.86 -8.78 4.89
C LEU A 102 3.68 -9.54 5.50
N ARG A 103 3.80 -10.86 5.75
CA ARG A 103 2.74 -11.63 6.44
C ARG A 103 2.39 -11.05 7.80
N ARG A 104 3.40 -10.59 8.55
CA ARG A 104 3.22 -9.97 9.86
C ARG A 104 2.61 -8.57 9.83
N ALA A 105 2.62 -7.92 8.68
CA ALA A 105 1.97 -6.65 8.43
C ALA A 105 0.64 -6.86 7.67
N ASP A 106 0.03 -8.04 7.86
CA ASP A 106 -1.23 -8.46 7.25
C ASP A 106 -1.28 -8.41 5.70
N CYS A 107 -0.12 -8.30 5.05
CA CYS A 107 0.04 -8.37 3.60
C CYS A 107 0.24 -9.82 3.13
N THR A 108 -0.73 -10.69 3.39
CA THR A 108 -0.57 -12.15 3.24
C THR A 108 -0.54 -12.60 1.78
N GLU A 109 -1.45 -12.13 0.91
CA GLU A 109 -1.47 -12.52 -0.50
C GLU A 109 -0.22 -11.98 -1.22
N PHE A 110 0.15 -10.72 -0.96
CA PHE A 110 1.36 -10.15 -1.52
C PHE A 110 2.64 -10.83 -1.01
N ALA A 111 2.68 -11.27 0.24
CA ALA A 111 3.79 -12.05 0.77
C ALA A 111 4.03 -13.35 -0.02
N GLU A 112 2.96 -14.05 -0.42
CA GLU A 112 3.09 -15.27 -1.24
C GLU A 112 3.61 -14.99 -2.66
N ILE A 113 3.22 -13.85 -3.23
CA ILE A 113 3.78 -13.37 -4.50
C ILE A 113 5.29 -13.12 -4.37
N VAL A 114 5.71 -12.44 -3.31
CA VAL A 114 7.13 -12.15 -3.02
C VAL A 114 7.91 -13.44 -2.80
N ARG A 115 7.40 -14.35 -1.99
CA ARG A 115 8.01 -15.66 -1.73
C ARG A 115 8.22 -16.45 -3.03
N SER A 116 7.18 -16.51 -3.88
CA SER A 116 7.25 -17.18 -5.18
C SER A 116 8.30 -16.57 -6.09
N ALA A 117 8.43 -15.24 -6.09
CA ALA A 117 9.46 -14.54 -6.86
C ALA A 117 10.88 -14.87 -6.36
N LEU A 118 11.09 -14.94 -5.04
CA LEU A 118 12.38 -15.31 -4.44
C LEU A 118 12.78 -16.76 -4.74
N GLN A 119 11.83 -17.69 -4.63
CA GLN A 119 12.07 -19.11 -4.94
C GLN A 119 12.44 -19.34 -6.40
N ARG A 120 11.72 -18.71 -7.34
CA ARG A 120 12.05 -18.79 -8.77
C ARG A 120 13.46 -18.28 -9.05
N LYS A 121 13.88 -17.20 -8.40
CA LYS A 121 15.23 -16.69 -8.58
C LYS A 121 16.28 -17.65 -8.03
N ALA A 122 16.09 -18.19 -6.82
CA ALA A 122 17.04 -19.14 -6.23
C ALA A 122 17.30 -20.31 -7.18
N LEU A 123 16.23 -20.87 -7.77
CA LEU A 123 16.32 -21.94 -8.76
C LEU A 123 17.07 -21.53 -10.03
N MET A 124 16.87 -20.29 -10.51
CA MET A 124 17.59 -19.79 -11.71
C MET A 124 19.06 -19.42 -11.44
N SER A 125 19.47 -19.25 -10.19
CA SER A 125 20.87 -19.00 -9.82
C SER A 125 21.69 -20.27 -9.57
N GLU A 126 21.04 -21.44 -9.57
CA GLU A 126 21.66 -22.75 -9.34
C GLU A 126 21.91 -23.54 -10.65
N ILE A 127 21.60 -22.95 -11.81
CA ILE A 127 21.84 -23.48 -13.17
C ILE A 127 22.83 -22.56 -13.88
#